data_AF-A0AAE0LS31-F1
#
_entry.id   AF-A0AAE0LS31-F1
#
_cell.length_a   1.000
_cell.length_b   1.000
_cell.length_c   1.000
_cell.angle_alpha   90.00
_cell.angle_beta   90.00
_cell.angle_gamma   90.00
#
_symmetry.space_group_name_H-M   'P 1'
#
loop_
_entity.id
_entity.type
_entity.pdbx_description
1 polymer ?
#
loop_
_entity_poly.entity_id
_entity_poly.type
_entity_poly.pdbx_seq_one_letter_code
_entity_poly.pdbx_strand_id
1 'polypeptide(L)'
;MDEPEEEPWPPVPPDIDNATLDVEMPELCVTGSTMLYRVKGHPSMVYKLRGQSREYEIQKAAGDCAIPVRGRVMLKSTYGNGDVYCMGFLMDLATPVLQTLPLQPPRRRDIMQQMIHIVAQLHVKGIIHGDIKLENMLMDDQGKLRLCDFGEGRYIDENEDENTWEGNSTWHYESPNRLRRGEEIGWDPAPPLVEDDLFSLGLSIWQLHTNKTPHEDMAGDDLGLKERQRNRETVNVAEVDDPEAREIIAGLLRQGGARI
;
A
#
# COMPACT_ATOMS: atom_id res chain seq x y z
N MET A 1 27.12 20.68 -6.74
CA MET A 1 26.25 19.68 -7.36
C MET A 1 24.88 20.29 -7.23
N ASP A 2 24.35 20.80 -8.34
CA ASP A 2 23.02 21.39 -8.36
C ASP A 2 22.02 20.27 -8.05
N GLU A 3 21.19 20.48 -7.03
CA GLU A 3 20.03 19.64 -6.77
C GLU A 3 19.17 19.63 -8.04
N PRO A 4 18.64 18.48 -8.48
CA PRO A 4 17.73 18.47 -9.61
C PRO A 4 16.56 19.38 -9.25
N GLU A 5 16.29 20.38 -10.09
CA GLU A 5 15.08 21.21 -9.98
C GLU A 5 13.89 20.26 -9.85
N GLU A 6 13.22 20.26 -8.69
CA GLU A 6 11.97 19.52 -8.52
C GLU A 6 11.05 19.94 -9.67
N GLU A 7 10.73 19.02 -10.57
CA GLU A 7 9.74 19.31 -11.59
C GLU A 7 8.48 19.81 -10.86
N PRO A 8 8.01 21.04 -11.15
CA PRO A 8 6.88 21.59 -10.45
C PRO A 8 5.68 20.67 -10.69
N TRP A 9 5.07 20.28 -9.58
CA TRP A 9 3.94 19.37 -9.55
C TRP A 9 2.89 19.80 -10.57
N PRO A 10 2.23 18.84 -11.25
CA PRO A 10 1.04 19.16 -12.01
C PRO A 10 0.03 19.77 -11.02
N PRO A 11 -0.35 21.05 -11.19
CA PRO A 11 -1.19 21.75 -10.24
C PRO A 11 -2.56 21.07 -10.15
N VAL A 12 -3.22 21.20 -8.99
CA VAL A 12 -4.65 20.94 -8.89
C VAL A 12 -5.33 21.63 -10.08
N PRO A 13 -6.17 20.92 -10.85
CA PRO A 13 -6.82 21.52 -12.02
C PRO A 13 -7.50 22.85 -11.65
N PRO A 14 -7.36 23.89 -12.49
CA PRO A 14 -7.76 25.26 -12.13
C PRO A 14 -9.26 25.44 -11.93
N ASP A 15 -10.06 24.49 -12.40
CA ASP A 15 -11.50 24.37 -12.21
C ASP A 15 -11.91 23.65 -10.91
N ILE A 16 -10.94 23.06 -10.19
CA ILE A 16 -11.13 22.60 -8.82
C ILE A 16 -10.77 23.73 -7.86
N ASP A 17 -11.78 24.26 -7.17
CA ASP A 17 -11.58 25.21 -6.08
C ASP A 17 -10.95 24.48 -4.88
N ASN A 18 -9.75 24.91 -4.47
CA ASN A 18 -9.04 24.36 -3.31
C ASN A 18 -9.84 24.46 -1.99
N ALA A 19 -10.83 25.37 -1.92
CA ALA A 19 -11.73 25.52 -0.79
C ALA A 19 -12.99 24.64 -0.87
N THR A 20 -13.35 24.16 -2.06
CA THR A 20 -14.63 23.48 -2.32
C THR A 20 -14.47 22.36 -3.35
N LEU A 21 -14.33 21.12 -2.89
CA LEU A 21 -14.38 19.94 -3.75
C LEU A 21 -15.80 19.37 -3.82
N ASP A 22 -16.32 19.20 -5.04
CA ASP A 22 -17.56 18.45 -5.29
C ASP A 22 -17.21 17.01 -5.67
N VAL A 23 -17.70 16.05 -4.87
CA VAL A 23 -17.49 14.62 -5.12
C VAL A 23 -18.81 13.89 -5.28
N GLU A 24 -18.79 12.84 -6.08
CA GLU A 24 -19.92 11.92 -6.21
C GLU A 24 -19.96 10.97 -5.00
N MET A 25 -21.08 10.26 -4.81
CA MET A 25 -21.19 9.23 -3.78
C MET A 25 -20.00 8.26 -3.88
N PRO A 26 -19.51 7.72 -2.76
CA PRO A 26 -18.34 6.85 -2.79
C PRO A 26 -18.61 5.64 -3.69
N GLU A 27 -17.85 5.52 -4.77
CA GLU A 27 -17.99 4.41 -5.73
C GLU A 27 -16.88 3.37 -5.59
N LEU A 28 -15.76 3.70 -4.93
CA LEU A 28 -14.54 2.91 -4.95
C LEU A 28 -14.02 2.64 -3.53
N CYS A 29 -14.17 1.40 -3.06
CA CYS A 29 -13.28 0.82 -2.05
C CYS A 29 -12.09 0.23 -2.80
N VAL A 30 -10.93 0.89 -2.73
CA VAL A 30 -9.68 0.36 -3.31
C VAL A 30 -8.94 -0.51 -2.30
N THR A 31 -8.97 -0.12 -1.02
CA THR A 31 -8.43 -0.89 0.10
C THR A 31 -9.57 -1.04 1.12
N GLY A 32 -9.71 -2.19 1.78
CA GLY A 32 -10.84 -2.52 2.64
C GLY A 32 -11.15 -1.53 3.79
N SER A 33 -10.34 -0.48 3.95
CA SER A 33 -10.46 0.59 4.95
C SER A 33 -10.50 2.01 4.37
N THR A 34 -10.06 2.25 3.12
CA THR A 34 -9.97 3.61 2.54
C THR A 34 -11.13 3.90 1.59
N MET A 35 -11.94 4.90 1.95
CA MET A 35 -13.03 5.40 1.12
C MET A 35 -12.52 6.42 0.09
N LEU A 36 -12.67 6.10 -1.19
CA LEU A 36 -12.36 7.02 -2.29
C LEU A 36 -13.64 7.56 -2.93
N TYR A 37 -13.60 8.84 -3.30
CA TYR A 37 -14.71 9.52 -3.93
C TYR A 37 -14.30 10.01 -5.33
N ARG A 38 -15.13 9.77 -6.34
CA ARG A 38 -14.89 10.36 -7.66
C ARG A 38 -15.11 11.86 -7.61
N VAL A 39 -14.23 12.59 -8.27
CA VAL A 39 -14.36 14.05 -8.37
C VAL A 39 -15.29 14.39 -9.53
N LYS A 40 -16.34 15.17 -9.25
CA LYS A 40 -17.35 15.53 -10.24
C LYS A 40 -16.71 16.37 -11.35
N GLY A 41 -16.99 16.04 -12.61
CA GLY A 41 -16.38 16.69 -13.78
C GLY A 41 -14.95 16.25 -14.10
N HIS A 42 -14.34 15.43 -13.24
CA HIS A 42 -12.96 14.95 -13.40
C HIS A 42 -12.89 13.41 -13.26
N PRO A 43 -13.29 12.66 -14.31
CA PRO A 43 -13.47 11.21 -14.22
C PRO A 43 -12.18 10.42 -13.98
N SER A 44 -11.01 11.02 -14.24
CA SER A 44 -9.69 10.43 -14.02
C SER A 44 -9.10 10.73 -12.63
N MET A 45 -9.87 11.33 -11.72
CA MET A 45 -9.40 11.70 -10.39
C MET A 45 -10.30 11.15 -9.29
N VAL A 46 -9.65 10.84 -8.17
CA VAL A 46 -10.29 10.42 -6.94
C VAL A 46 -9.78 11.23 -5.77
N TYR A 47 -10.64 11.36 -4.77
CA TYR A 47 -10.36 12.03 -3.51
C TYR A 47 -10.27 11.00 -2.39
N LYS A 48 -9.13 10.96 -1.71
CA LYS A 48 -8.95 10.17 -0.49
C LYS A 48 -9.33 11.02 0.72
N LEU A 49 -10.38 10.60 1.41
CA LEU A 49 -10.87 11.26 2.62
C LEU A 49 -9.94 10.95 3.81
N ARG A 50 -9.71 11.93 4.70
CA ARG A 50 -8.89 11.79 5.92
C ARG A 50 -7.43 11.42 5.68
N GLY A 51 -6.89 11.73 4.49
CA GLY A 51 -5.47 11.58 4.22
C GLY A 51 -4.61 12.40 5.18
N GLN A 52 -3.67 11.73 5.85
CA GLN A 52 -2.75 12.41 6.77
C GLN A 52 -1.71 13.22 5.98
N SER A 53 -1.22 14.32 6.56
CA SER A 53 -0.14 15.11 5.95
C SER A 53 1.08 14.23 5.64
N ARG A 54 1.43 13.33 6.57
CA ARG A 54 2.59 12.44 6.46
C ARG A 54 2.44 11.44 5.31
N GLU A 55 1.30 10.77 5.21
CA GLU A 55 0.96 9.89 4.07
C GLU A 55 1.11 10.63 2.74
N TYR A 56 0.54 11.84 2.64
CA TYR A 56 0.63 12.65 1.43
C TYR A 56 2.09 12.95 1.04
N GLU A 57 2.93 13.37 2.00
CA GLU A 57 4.34 13.69 1.70
C GLU A 57 5.15 12.45 1.32
N ILE A 58 4.89 11.29 1.91
CA ILE A 58 5.58 10.04 1.55
C ILE A 58 5.15 9.56 0.16
N GLN A 59 3.85 9.58 -0.13
CA GLN A 59 3.33 9.22 -1.45
C GLN A 59 3.88 10.17 -2.53
N LYS A 60 4.00 11.45 -2.20
CA LYS A 60 4.65 12.46 -3.04
C LYS A 60 6.12 12.13 -3.28
N ALA A 61 6.90 11.83 -2.24
CA ALA A 61 8.31 11.48 -2.34
C ALA A 61 8.57 10.15 -3.09
N ALA A 62 7.62 9.21 -3.02
CA ALA A 62 7.67 7.95 -3.77
C ALA A 62 7.69 8.19 -5.30
N GLY A 63 7.12 9.31 -5.77
CA GLY A 63 7.14 9.71 -7.17
C GLY A 63 6.56 8.61 -8.07
N ASP A 64 7.33 8.16 -9.06
CA ASP A 64 6.91 7.11 -10.00
C ASP A 64 6.59 5.75 -9.35
N CYS A 65 6.94 5.52 -8.09
CA CYS A 65 6.53 4.29 -7.41
C CYS A 65 5.05 4.33 -6.96
N ALA A 66 4.43 5.51 -6.93
CA ALA A 66 3.10 5.71 -6.38
C ALA A 66 2.10 6.25 -7.39
N ILE A 67 0.81 6.13 -7.07
CA ILE A 67 -0.23 6.89 -7.75
C ILE A 67 0.03 8.39 -7.54
N PRO A 68 0.07 9.20 -8.62
CA PRO A 68 0.30 10.63 -8.49
C PRO A 68 -0.73 11.30 -7.58
N VAL A 69 -0.25 12.05 -6.60
CA VAL A 69 -1.05 13.01 -5.83
C VAL A 69 -1.03 14.36 -6.53
N ARG A 70 -2.20 15.01 -6.66
CA ARG A 70 -2.36 16.30 -7.35
C ARG A 70 -2.40 17.49 -6.40
N GLY A 71 -2.77 17.23 -5.15
CA GLY A 71 -2.76 18.25 -4.11
C GLY A 71 -3.64 17.89 -2.92
N ARG A 72 -3.49 18.65 -1.85
CA ARG A 72 -4.35 18.57 -0.66
C ARG A 72 -5.50 19.55 -0.79
N VAL A 73 -6.71 19.08 -0.59
CA VAL A 73 -7.92 19.84 -0.85
C VAL A 73 -8.93 19.61 0.27
N MET A 74 -9.73 20.64 0.57
CA MET A 74 -10.83 20.54 1.52
C MET A 74 -12.10 20.08 0.80
N LEU A 75 -12.66 18.95 1.24
CA LEU A 75 -14.01 18.55 0.85
C LEU A 75 -15.02 19.33 1.69
N LYS A 76 -15.93 20.05 1.05
CA LYS A 76 -17.08 20.70 1.68
C LYS A 76 -18.33 19.89 1.36
N SER A 77 -18.97 19.31 2.36
CA SER A 77 -20.24 18.60 2.22
C SER A 77 -21.31 19.25 3.10
N THR A 78 -22.44 19.62 2.51
CA THR A 78 -23.59 20.10 3.28
C THR A 78 -24.41 18.91 3.78
N TYR A 79 -24.58 18.79 5.10
CA TYR A 79 -25.36 17.72 5.73
C TYR A 79 -26.35 18.31 6.74
N GLY A 80 -27.65 18.16 6.47
CA GLY A 80 -28.70 18.80 7.28
C GLY A 80 -28.62 20.33 7.19
N ASN A 81 -28.47 20.99 8.35
CA ASN A 81 -28.43 22.46 8.46
C ASN A 81 -27.00 23.03 8.58
N GLY A 82 -25.96 22.24 8.30
CA GLY A 82 -24.57 22.65 8.47
C GLY A 82 -23.63 22.16 7.37
N ASP A 83 -22.50 22.84 7.24
CA ASP A 83 -21.41 22.45 6.36
C ASP A 83 -20.38 21.62 7.14
N VAL A 84 -20.00 20.48 6.59
CA VAL A 84 -18.91 19.62 7.08
C VAL A 84 -17.71 19.81 6.16
N TYR A 85 -16.56 20.10 6.76
CA TYR A 85 -15.30 20.24 6.06
C TYR A 85 -14.37 19.08 6.44
N CYS A 86 -13.87 18.37 5.44
CA CYS A 86 -12.96 17.25 5.64
C CYS A 86 -11.71 17.46 4.80
N MET A 87 -10.53 17.41 5.41
CA MET A 87 -9.26 17.44 4.70
C MET A 87 -8.96 16.07 4.09
N GLY A 88 -8.33 16.09 2.92
CA GLY A 88 -7.85 14.91 2.21
C GLY A 88 -6.95 15.32 1.06
N PHE A 89 -6.76 14.44 0.11
CA PHE A 89 -5.95 14.74 -1.07
C PHE A 89 -6.51 14.11 -2.34
N LEU A 90 -6.25 14.79 -3.46
CA LEU A 90 -6.57 14.36 -4.80
C LEU A 90 -5.45 13.49 -5.35
N MET A 91 -5.84 12.42 -6.04
CA MET A 91 -4.91 11.53 -6.71
C MET A 91 -5.52 10.99 -8.00
N ASP A 92 -4.67 10.46 -8.88
CA ASP A 92 -5.13 9.85 -10.12
C ASP A 92 -5.95 8.59 -9.84
N LEU A 93 -6.96 8.35 -10.68
CA LEU A 93 -7.68 7.10 -10.70
C LEU A 93 -6.81 6.01 -11.33
N ALA A 94 -6.76 4.85 -10.67
CA ALA A 94 -6.11 3.65 -11.19
C ALA A 94 -6.92 2.40 -10.87
N THR A 95 -6.58 1.30 -11.54
CA THR A 95 -7.35 0.04 -11.47
C THR A 95 -6.69 -0.95 -10.53
N PRO A 96 -7.37 -1.46 -9.48
CA PRO A 96 -6.77 -2.45 -8.58
C PRO A 96 -6.38 -3.75 -9.29
N VAL A 97 -5.16 -4.24 -9.05
CA VAL A 97 -4.69 -5.53 -9.59
C VAL A 97 -5.60 -6.66 -9.12
N LEU A 98 -6.09 -6.61 -7.88
CA LEU A 98 -6.98 -7.62 -7.31
C LEU A 98 -8.25 -7.85 -8.15
N GLN A 99 -8.80 -6.80 -8.78
CA GLN A 99 -10.00 -6.89 -9.64
C GLN A 99 -9.73 -7.60 -10.97
N THR A 100 -8.46 -7.86 -11.30
CA THR A 100 -8.05 -8.54 -12.54
C THR A 100 -7.79 -10.03 -12.35
N LEU A 101 -7.90 -10.54 -11.12
CA LEU A 101 -7.72 -11.97 -10.83
C LEU A 101 -8.94 -12.80 -11.27
N PRO A 102 -8.75 -14.08 -11.68
CA PRO A 102 -7.47 -14.77 -11.82
C PRO A 102 -6.75 -14.44 -13.13
N LEU A 103 -5.42 -14.39 -13.08
CA LEU A 103 -4.57 -14.05 -14.23
C LEU A 103 -3.97 -15.28 -14.91
N GLN A 104 -3.76 -15.17 -16.23
CA GLN A 104 -3.03 -16.15 -17.02
C GLN A 104 -1.53 -16.17 -16.64
N PRO A 105 -0.83 -17.30 -16.74
CA PRO A 105 0.55 -17.43 -16.27
C PRO A 105 1.54 -16.36 -16.79
N PRO A 106 1.54 -15.97 -18.09
CA PRO A 106 2.42 -14.90 -18.56
C PRO A 106 2.15 -13.56 -17.84
N ARG A 107 0.86 -13.23 -17.63
CA ARG A 107 0.48 -11.98 -16.98
C ARG A 107 0.83 -11.97 -15.49
N ARG A 108 0.77 -13.13 -14.81
CA ARG A 108 1.25 -13.25 -13.42
C ARG A 108 2.74 -12.95 -13.31
N ARG A 109 3.55 -13.46 -14.24
CA ARG A 109 5.00 -13.15 -14.28
C ARG A 109 5.26 -11.68 -14.54
N ASP A 110 4.56 -11.08 -15.51
CA ASP A 110 4.71 -9.65 -15.82
C ASP A 110 4.40 -8.77 -14.61
N ILE A 111 3.30 -9.07 -13.88
CA ILE A 111 2.91 -8.33 -12.69
C ILE A 111 3.90 -8.60 -11.54
N MET A 112 4.28 -9.85 -11.30
CA MET A 112 5.29 -10.20 -10.30
C MET A 112 6.60 -9.43 -10.50
N GLN A 113 7.09 -9.34 -11.74
CA GLN A 113 8.29 -8.57 -12.07
C GLN A 113 8.12 -7.07 -11.79
N GLN A 114 6.95 -6.50 -12.13
CA GLN A 114 6.64 -5.12 -11.79
C GLN A 114 6.55 -4.88 -10.28
N MET A 115 5.96 -5.81 -9.51
CA MET A 115 5.88 -5.73 -8.05
C MET A 115 7.26 -5.73 -7.41
N ILE A 116 8.15 -6.63 -7.84
CA ILE A 116 9.54 -6.67 -7.36
C ILE A 116 10.27 -5.38 -7.71
N HIS A 117 10.12 -4.92 -8.96
CA HIS A 117 10.78 -3.72 -9.44
C HIS A 117 10.35 -2.46 -8.68
N ILE A 118 9.03 -2.27 -8.49
CA ILE A 118 8.52 -1.04 -7.86
C ILE A 118 8.86 -0.96 -6.38
N VAL A 119 8.81 -2.09 -5.65
CA VAL A 119 9.24 -2.14 -4.24
C VAL A 119 10.73 -1.87 -4.12
N ALA A 120 11.56 -2.48 -4.99
CA ALA A 120 12.99 -2.20 -5.01
C ALA A 120 13.30 -0.72 -5.31
N GLN A 121 12.59 -0.10 -6.26
CA GLN A 121 12.74 1.33 -6.56
C GLN A 121 12.31 2.22 -5.38
N LEU A 122 11.24 1.85 -4.68
CA LEU A 122 10.78 2.55 -3.50
C LEU A 122 11.84 2.52 -2.38
N HIS A 123 12.44 1.34 -2.14
CA HIS A 123 13.52 1.19 -1.17
C HIS A 123 14.78 1.98 -1.56
N VAL A 124 15.13 2.04 -2.85
CA VAL A 124 16.23 2.90 -3.35
C VAL A 124 15.98 4.39 -3.08
N LYS A 125 14.72 4.81 -3.06
CA LYS A 125 14.31 6.18 -2.67
C LYS A 125 14.34 6.41 -1.16
N GLY A 126 14.77 5.43 -0.37
CA GLY A 126 14.81 5.54 1.08
C GLY A 126 13.43 5.46 1.73
N ILE A 127 12.43 4.88 1.05
CA ILE A 127 11.06 4.78 1.54
C ILE A 127 10.69 3.31 1.76
N ILE A 128 10.09 3.00 2.89
CA ILE A 128 9.44 1.73 3.23
C ILE A 128 7.93 1.97 3.14
N HIS A 129 7.18 1.07 2.51
CA HIS A 129 5.73 1.21 2.39
C HIS A 129 4.99 0.77 3.66
N GLY A 130 5.42 -0.32 4.29
CA GLY A 130 4.86 -0.82 5.56
C GLY A 130 3.53 -1.58 5.46
N ASP A 131 2.90 -1.63 4.28
CA ASP A 131 1.62 -2.31 4.03
C ASP A 131 1.56 -2.81 2.57
N ILE A 132 2.61 -3.52 2.12
CA ILE A 132 2.64 -4.11 0.78
C ILE A 132 1.62 -5.26 0.69
N LYS A 133 0.60 -5.09 -0.15
CA LYS A 133 -0.45 -6.09 -0.43
C LYS A 133 -1.10 -5.80 -1.79
N LEU A 134 -1.77 -6.79 -2.40
CA LEU A 134 -2.38 -6.60 -3.73
C LEU A 134 -3.48 -5.53 -3.74
N GLU A 135 -4.13 -5.27 -2.61
CA GLU A 135 -5.10 -4.18 -2.44
C GLU A 135 -4.47 -2.80 -2.65
N ASN A 136 -3.19 -2.66 -2.34
CA ASN A 136 -2.42 -1.42 -2.46
C ASN A 136 -1.64 -1.33 -3.78
N MET A 137 -1.91 -2.24 -4.73
CA MET A 137 -1.25 -2.33 -6.02
C MET A 137 -2.24 -2.06 -7.15
N LEU A 138 -2.04 -0.94 -7.85
CA LEU A 138 -2.94 -0.47 -8.90
C LEU A 138 -2.21 -0.39 -10.24
N MET A 139 -2.96 -0.53 -11.32
CA MET A 139 -2.50 -0.30 -12.68
C MET A 139 -2.96 1.10 -13.12
N ASP A 140 -2.01 1.95 -13.52
CA ASP A 140 -2.31 3.23 -14.15
C ASP A 140 -2.85 3.07 -15.58
N ASP A 141 -3.24 4.18 -16.21
CA ASP A 141 -3.76 4.22 -17.57
C ASP A 141 -2.73 3.81 -18.65
N GLN A 142 -1.44 3.82 -18.30
CA GLN A 142 -0.34 3.34 -19.14
C GLN A 142 -0.05 1.85 -18.94
N GLY A 143 -0.78 1.18 -18.06
CA GLY A 143 -0.56 -0.22 -17.74
C GLY A 143 0.70 -0.48 -16.94
N LYS A 144 1.20 0.53 -16.19
CA LYS A 144 2.26 0.37 -15.21
C LYS A 144 1.68 0.16 -13.82
N LEU A 145 2.32 -0.72 -13.06
CA LEU A 145 2.03 -0.91 -11.65
C LEU A 145 2.41 0.36 -10.86
N ARG A 146 1.58 0.75 -9.90
CA ARG A 146 1.80 1.85 -8.95
C ARG A 146 1.29 1.45 -7.58
N LEU A 147 1.96 1.92 -6.52
CA LEU A 147 1.54 1.72 -5.13
C LEU A 147 0.58 2.83 -4.69
N CYS A 148 -0.28 2.51 -3.73
CA CYS A 148 -1.12 3.49 -3.03
C CYS A 148 -1.20 3.17 -1.54
N ASP A 149 -1.77 4.09 -0.76
CA ASP A 149 -2.00 3.90 0.69
C ASP A 149 -0.70 3.85 1.51
N PHE A 150 0.01 4.98 1.56
CA PHE A 150 1.27 5.14 2.30
C PHE A 150 1.06 5.48 3.78
N GLY A 151 -0.11 5.12 4.35
CA GLY A 151 -0.46 5.44 5.74
C GLY A 151 0.52 4.84 6.77
N GLU A 152 1.04 3.65 6.47
CA GLU A 152 2.05 2.96 7.28
C GLU A 152 3.49 3.20 6.77
N GLY A 153 3.65 4.02 5.73
CA GLY A 153 4.93 4.26 5.07
C GLY A 153 5.93 5.01 5.95
N ARG A 154 7.23 4.92 5.63
CA ARG A 154 8.28 5.64 6.35
C ARG A 154 9.55 5.86 5.58
N TYR A 155 10.37 6.81 6.04
CA TYR A 155 11.73 6.90 5.53
C TYR A 155 12.63 5.91 6.29
N ILE A 156 13.56 5.27 5.58
CA ILE A 156 14.50 4.29 6.16
C ILE A 156 15.29 4.94 7.31
N ASP A 157 15.76 6.17 7.10
CA ASP A 157 16.58 6.93 8.05
C ASP A 157 15.76 7.76 9.06
N GLU A 158 14.44 7.57 9.13
CA GLU A 158 13.58 8.27 10.09
C GLU A 158 13.87 7.78 11.53
N ASN A 159 13.91 8.69 12.50
CA ASN A 159 14.13 8.29 13.90
C ASN A 159 12.96 7.45 14.41
N GLU A 160 13.26 6.34 15.08
CA GLU A 160 12.26 5.39 15.62
C GLU A 160 11.38 6.02 16.73
N ASP A 161 11.84 7.11 17.36
CA ASP A 161 11.16 7.81 18.45
C ASP A 161 9.98 8.69 18.01
N GLU A 162 9.77 8.87 16.70
CA GLU A 162 8.65 9.64 16.17
C GLU A 162 7.38 8.80 16.18
N ASN A 163 6.64 8.89 17.30
CA ASN A 163 5.40 8.16 17.59
C ASN A 163 4.23 8.58 16.65
N THR A 164 4.41 8.34 15.35
CA THR A 164 3.56 8.84 14.26
C THR A 164 2.86 7.73 13.47
N TRP A 165 3.18 6.46 13.75
CA TRP A 165 2.48 5.31 13.14
C TRP A 165 1.31 4.88 14.01
N GLU A 166 0.15 4.72 13.38
CA GLU A 166 -1.04 4.23 14.06
C GLU A 166 -1.00 2.72 14.31
N GLY A 167 -0.11 1.98 13.63
CA GLY A 167 0.04 0.54 13.79
C GLY A 167 -1.16 -0.24 13.24
N ASN A 168 -1.84 0.31 12.22
CA ASN A 168 -3.05 -0.26 11.64
C ASN A 168 -2.72 -1.23 10.48
N SER A 169 -1.55 -1.88 10.52
CA SER A 169 -1.10 -2.77 9.44
C SER A 169 -2.03 -3.99 9.29
N THR A 170 -2.02 -4.56 8.09
CA THR A 170 -2.79 -5.76 7.80
C THR A 170 -2.10 -6.98 8.42
N TRP A 171 -2.54 -7.43 9.60
CA TRP A 171 -1.91 -8.54 10.35
C TRP A 171 -1.60 -9.80 9.53
N HIS A 172 -2.40 -10.11 8.51
CA HIS A 172 -2.21 -11.26 7.61
C HIS A 172 -0.91 -11.18 6.79
N TYR A 173 -0.33 -9.99 6.66
CA TYR A 173 0.91 -9.74 5.95
C TYR A 173 2.10 -9.48 6.88
N GLU A 174 1.87 -9.46 8.20
CA GLU A 174 2.89 -9.07 9.16
C GLU A 174 4.03 -10.09 9.24
N SER A 175 5.27 -9.58 9.27
CA SER A 175 6.46 -10.45 9.26
C SER A 175 6.74 -11.02 10.67
N PRO A 176 7.20 -12.28 10.79
CA PRO A 176 7.67 -12.83 12.06
C PRO A 176 8.72 -11.96 12.77
N ASN A 177 9.62 -11.34 12.00
CA ASN A 177 10.62 -10.44 12.56
C ASN A 177 10.01 -9.16 13.13
N ARG A 178 9.04 -8.54 12.45
CA ARG A 178 8.39 -7.31 12.90
C ARG A 178 7.54 -7.51 14.15
N LEU A 179 6.81 -8.62 14.22
CA LEU A 179 6.09 -9.02 15.44
C LEU A 179 7.04 -9.17 16.63
N ARG A 180 8.14 -9.91 16.45
CA ARG A 180 9.14 -10.11 17.51
C ARG A 180 9.76 -8.78 17.95
N ARG A 181 10.15 -7.92 17.00
CA ARG A 181 10.66 -6.58 17.34
C ARG A 181 9.62 -5.79 18.14
N GLY A 182 8.35 -5.87 17.75
CA GLY A 182 7.27 -5.14 18.43
C GLY A 182 7.09 -5.56 19.88
N GLU A 183 7.22 -6.85 20.17
CA GLU A 183 7.22 -7.38 21.54
C GLU A 183 8.43 -6.93 22.35
N GLU A 184 9.62 -6.88 21.72
CA GLU A 184 10.87 -6.46 22.36
C GLU A 184 10.84 -4.98 22.77
N ILE A 185 10.26 -4.12 21.93
CA ILE A 185 10.19 -2.66 22.18
C ILE A 185 8.90 -2.20 22.87
N GLY A 186 7.92 -3.10 23.03
CA GLY A 186 6.62 -2.77 23.62
C GLY A 186 5.68 -1.99 22.70
N TRP A 187 5.88 -2.06 21.38
CA TRP A 187 5.06 -1.44 20.34
C TRP A 187 4.71 -2.48 19.28
N ASP A 188 3.50 -3.05 19.32
CA ASP A 188 3.07 -4.14 18.45
C ASP A 188 2.04 -3.66 17.39
N PRO A 189 2.38 -3.67 16.09
CA PRO A 189 3.66 -4.08 15.50
C PRO A 189 4.72 -2.96 15.57
N ALA A 190 6.00 -3.32 15.52
CA ALA A 190 7.10 -2.35 15.48
C ALA A 190 7.04 -1.46 14.22
N PRO A 191 7.77 -0.34 14.14
CA PRO A 191 7.97 0.37 12.88
C PRO A 191 8.50 -0.58 11.78
N PRO A 192 8.02 -0.49 10.53
CA PRO A 192 8.40 -1.41 9.46
C PRO A 192 9.86 -1.19 8.99
N LEU A 193 10.52 -2.28 8.62
CA LEU A 193 11.83 -2.27 7.95
C LEU A 193 11.70 -2.76 6.50
N VAL A 194 12.77 -2.61 5.73
CA VAL A 194 12.87 -3.09 4.34
C VAL A 194 12.52 -4.58 4.24
N GLU A 195 12.99 -5.39 5.18
CA GLU A 195 12.75 -6.84 5.19
C GLU A 195 11.27 -7.20 5.41
N ASP A 196 10.51 -6.30 6.04
CA ASP A 196 9.07 -6.48 6.29
C ASP A 196 8.26 -6.20 5.01
N ASP A 197 8.65 -5.19 4.23
CA ASP A 197 8.09 -4.98 2.88
C ASP A 197 8.40 -6.17 1.96
N LEU A 198 9.61 -6.72 2.03
CA LEU A 198 9.99 -7.89 1.23
C LEU A 198 9.17 -9.13 1.62
N PHE A 199 8.91 -9.32 2.91
CA PHE A 199 8.04 -10.39 3.38
C PHE A 199 6.61 -10.26 2.84
N SER A 200 6.02 -9.08 3.01
CA SER A 200 4.67 -8.76 2.55
C SER A 200 4.56 -8.83 1.02
N LEU A 201 5.63 -8.48 0.29
CA LEU A 201 5.77 -8.70 -1.15
C LEU A 201 5.73 -10.20 -1.50
N GLY A 202 6.42 -11.05 -0.74
CA GLY A 202 6.38 -12.50 -0.89
C GLY A 202 4.97 -13.07 -0.75
N LEU A 203 4.22 -12.62 0.26
CA LEU A 203 2.82 -13.00 0.46
C LEU A 203 1.90 -12.49 -0.66
N SER A 204 2.14 -11.27 -1.14
CA SER A 204 1.39 -10.67 -2.25
C SER A 204 1.60 -11.44 -3.56
N ILE A 205 2.84 -11.85 -3.86
CA ILE A 205 3.14 -12.67 -5.04
C ILE A 205 2.54 -14.08 -4.88
N TRP A 206 2.55 -14.64 -3.66
CA TRP A 206 1.85 -15.90 -3.40
C TRP A 206 0.35 -15.77 -3.67
N GLN A 207 -0.30 -14.72 -3.18
CA GLN A 207 -1.72 -14.43 -3.45
C GLN A 207 -2.00 -14.25 -4.95
N LEU A 208 -1.12 -13.56 -5.68
CA LEU A 208 -1.22 -13.37 -7.14
C LEU A 208 -1.24 -14.72 -7.89
N HIS A 209 -0.50 -15.71 -7.40
CA HIS A 209 -0.40 -17.04 -8.03
C HIS A 209 -1.50 -18.01 -7.59
N THR A 210 -1.93 -17.96 -6.33
CA THR A 210 -2.91 -18.91 -5.79
C THR A 210 -4.35 -18.40 -5.85
N ASN A 211 -4.55 -17.07 -5.97
CA ASN A 211 -5.82 -16.36 -5.78
C ASN A 211 -6.44 -16.60 -4.39
N LYS A 212 -5.64 -17.01 -3.40
CA LYS A 212 -6.08 -17.23 -2.03
C LYS A 212 -5.61 -16.08 -1.15
N THR A 213 -6.41 -15.73 -0.15
CA THR A 213 -5.97 -14.79 0.88
C THR A 213 -4.90 -15.48 1.76
N PRO A 214 -3.76 -14.82 2.04
CA PRO A 214 -2.79 -15.36 2.99
C PRO A 214 -3.45 -15.66 4.33
N HIS A 215 -3.22 -16.85 4.88
CA HIS A 215 -3.79 -17.27 6.16
C HIS A 215 -5.32 -17.22 6.25
N GLU A 216 -6.03 -17.42 5.14
CA GLU A 216 -7.50 -17.47 5.10
C GLU A 216 -8.09 -18.45 6.12
N ASP A 217 -7.38 -19.54 6.44
CA ASP A 217 -7.78 -20.53 7.45
C ASP A 217 -7.79 -20.00 8.89
N MET A 218 -7.18 -18.83 9.12
CA MET A 218 -7.11 -18.14 10.42
C MET A 218 -8.01 -16.90 10.46
N ALA A 219 -8.90 -16.71 9.49
CA ALA A 219 -9.78 -15.55 9.45
C ALA A 219 -10.63 -15.44 10.73
N GLY A 220 -10.48 -14.31 11.45
CA GLY A 220 -11.17 -14.06 12.72
C GLY A 220 -10.48 -14.67 13.96
N ASP A 221 -9.34 -15.35 13.80
CA ASP A 221 -8.49 -15.85 14.88
C ASP A 221 -7.15 -15.11 14.90
N ASP A 222 -7.19 -13.83 15.27
CA ASP A 222 -6.00 -12.97 15.31
C ASP A 222 -4.93 -13.49 16.28
N LEU A 223 -5.35 -14.13 17.39
CA LEU A 223 -4.42 -14.71 18.36
C LEU A 223 -3.68 -15.92 17.78
N GLY A 224 -4.42 -16.83 17.13
CA GLY A 224 -3.83 -17.98 16.46
C GLY A 224 -2.94 -17.58 15.29
N LEU A 225 -3.31 -16.55 14.51
CA LEU A 225 -2.48 -16.01 13.44
C LEU A 225 -1.16 -15.46 13.99
N LYS A 226 -1.20 -14.65 15.06
CA LYS A 226 0.01 -14.16 15.73
C LYS A 226 0.88 -15.28 16.26
N GLU A 227 0.30 -16.33 16.85
CA GLU A 227 1.04 -17.50 17.32
C GLU A 227 1.73 -18.24 16.16
N ARG A 228 1.03 -18.46 15.05
CA ARG A 228 1.58 -19.03 13.82
C ARG A 228 2.77 -18.22 13.31
N GLN A 229 2.64 -16.90 13.23
CA GLN A 229 3.70 -16.01 12.77
C GLN A 229 4.88 -15.98 13.75
N ARG A 230 4.65 -16.01 15.08
CA ARG A 230 5.71 -16.18 16.10
C ARG A 230 6.49 -17.47 15.92
N ASN A 231 5.81 -18.55 15.58
CA ASN A 231 6.42 -19.83 15.25
C ASN A 231 7.13 -19.83 13.88
N ARG A 232 7.15 -18.68 13.20
CA ARG A 232 7.77 -18.45 11.88
C ARG A 232 7.12 -19.26 10.78
N GLU A 233 5.89 -19.71 11.00
CA GLU A 233 5.09 -20.40 10.00
C GLU A 233 4.49 -19.37 9.02
N THR A 234 4.29 -19.78 7.77
CA THR A 234 3.78 -18.92 6.70
C THR A 234 2.93 -19.73 5.72
N VAL A 235 2.50 -19.12 4.62
CA VAL A 235 1.74 -19.77 3.54
C VAL A 235 2.51 -20.95 2.92
N ASN A 236 1.77 -21.92 2.40
CA ASN A 236 2.38 -23.07 1.73
C ASN A 236 2.87 -22.67 0.31
N VAL A 237 4.17 -22.43 0.17
CA VAL A 237 4.80 -22.07 -1.12
C VAL A 237 4.66 -23.18 -2.17
N ALA A 238 4.47 -24.45 -1.76
CA ALA A 238 4.28 -25.54 -2.71
C ALA A 238 2.96 -25.46 -3.50
N GLU A 239 2.02 -24.60 -3.09
CA GLU A 239 0.77 -24.36 -3.82
C GLU A 239 0.96 -23.52 -5.10
N VAL A 240 2.10 -22.83 -5.23
CA VAL A 240 2.40 -22.01 -6.39
C VAL A 240 2.86 -22.91 -7.54
N ASP A 241 2.15 -22.82 -8.66
CA ASP A 241 2.36 -23.68 -9.84
C ASP A 241 3.66 -23.37 -10.58
N ASP A 242 4.14 -22.13 -10.50
CA ASP A 242 5.37 -21.67 -11.15
C ASP A 242 6.62 -21.93 -10.27
N PRO A 243 7.58 -22.75 -10.73
CA PRO A 243 8.82 -23.02 -9.98
C PRO A 243 9.68 -21.78 -9.71
N GLU A 244 9.78 -20.86 -10.66
CA GLU A 244 10.59 -19.64 -10.51
C GLU A 244 9.95 -18.73 -9.46
N ALA A 245 8.63 -18.54 -9.54
CA ALA A 245 7.89 -17.76 -8.55
C ALA A 245 8.02 -18.38 -7.15
N ARG A 246 8.02 -19.72 -7.02
CA ARG A 246 8.25 -20.40 -5.73
C ARG A 246 9.58 -20.05 -5.11
N GLU A 247 10.66 -20.05 -5.88
CA GLU A 247 12.00 -19.71 -5.38
C GLU A 247 12.07 -18.25 -4.93
N ILE A 248 11.49 -17.35 -5.71
CA ILE A 248 11.41 -15.92 -5.38
C ILE A 248 10.61 -15.70 -4.10
N ILE A 249 9.40 -16.25 -4.01
CA ILE A 249 8.52 -16.14 -2.83
C ILE A 249 9.25 -16.68 -1.60
N ALA A 250 9.86 -17.87 -1.68
CA ALA A 250 10.59 -18.46 -0.56
C ALA A 250 11.79 -17.60 -0.13
N GLY A 251 12.49 -16.97 -1.07
CA GLY A 251 13.58 -16.03 -0.78
C GLY A 251 13.08 -14.80 -0.03
N LEU A 252 12.00 -14.18 -0.51
CA LEU A 252 11.39 -12.99 0.09
C LEU A 252 10.86 -13.24 1.50
N LEU A 253 10.09 -14.32 1.69
CA LEU A 253 9.52 -14.68 2.99
C LEU A 253 10.60 -15.00 4.04
N ARG A 254 11.75 -15.54 3.63
CA ARG A 254 12.90 -15.77 4.54
C ARG A 254 13.51 -14.47 5.06
N GLN A 255 13.45 -13.37 4.31
CA GLN A 255 13.96 -12.06 4.78
C GLN A 255 13.18 -11.55 6.00
N GLY A 256 11.85 -11.67 5.97
CA GLY A 256 10.97 -11.37 7.12
C GLY A 256 11.00 -12.41 8.23
N GLY A 257 11.79 -13.48 8.08
CA GLY A 257 12.02 -14.47 9.12
C GLY A 257 11.16 -15.72 9.04
N ALA A 258 10.40 -15.98 7.97
CA ALA A 258 9.69 -17.26 7.85
C ALA A 258 10.63 -18.47 7.81
N ARG A 259 10.13 -19.62 8.24
CA ARG A 259 10.73 -20.93 8.10
C ARG A 259 10.06 -21.65 6.93
N ILE A 260 10.83 -21.88 5.87
CA ILE A 260 10.39 -22.49 4.60
C ILE A 260 11.37 -23.58 4.19
#